data_AF-A0A1F5Z254-F1
#
_entry.id   AF-A0A1F5Z254-F1
#
_cell.length_a   1.000
_cell.length_b   1.000
_cell.length_c   1.000
_cell.angle_alpha   90.00
_cell.angle_beta   90.00
_cell.angle_gamma   90.00
#
_symmetry.space_group_name_H-M   'P 1'
#
loop_
_entity.id
_entity.type
_entity.pdbx_description
1 polymer ?
#
loop_
_entity_poly.entity_id
_entity_poly.type
_entity_poly.pdbx_seq_one_letter_code
_entity_poly.pdbx_strand_id
1 'polypeptide(L)'
;MSVFLLLTLISIFNIIIRFFNSSARFNSSLTAFVPVVLYFYLANYFKRKKIALISSFIFSLLPQTVALGRIASPVNFQVFLFLLFLICFSYIRKISVRIGLFFLWFYISFLTFRGFWFYHSYPQNSVYKLMENIFNLTSFNLLFFNNVTYYWGGVRENGILYIALLPFFLIGLFTLIRSKTTNIISVTAVIFILTVMSPSYPESKEIFMAFPMLSAVTGRGFYELWHRNNLLNRLFTGFLILFLIYETAQFLHYYFIHFPLE
;
A
#
# COMPACT_ATOMS: atom_id res chain seq x y z
N MET A 1 1.64 39.48 13.40
CA MET A 1 1.65 38.27 14.27
C MET A 1 1.43 36.95 13.51
N SER A 2 0.98 36.96 12.25
CA SER A 2 0.70 35.76 11.43
C SER A 2 1.93 35.14 10.73
N VAL A 3 2.89 35.94 10.30
CA VAL A 3 4.06 35.47 9.53
C VAL A 3 5.08 34.74 10.41
N PHE A 4 5.33 35.25 11.62
CA PHE A 4 6.29 34.64 12.55
C PHE A 4 5.81 33.27 13.05
N LEU A 5 4.51 33.12 13.29
CA LEU A 5 3.89 31.87 13.74
C LEU A 5 3.87 30.82 12.61
N LEU A 6 3.71 31.26 11.36
CA LEU A 6 3.84 30.39 10.18
C LEU A 6 5.30 29.93 10.00
N LEU A 7 6.27 30.83 10.14
CA LEU A 7 7.70 30.51 10.02
C LEU A 7 8.18 29.56 11.13
N THR A 8 7.68 29.71 12.37
CA THR A 8 8.00 28.78 13.47
C THR A 8 7.33 27.42 13.28
N LEU A 9 6.09 27.37 12.78
CA LEU A 9 5.45 26.10 12.42
C LEU A 9 6.23 25.39 11.30
N ILE A 10 6.65 26.13 10.27
CA ILE A 10 7.46 25.58 9.17
C ILE A 10 8.84 25.12 9.68
N SER A 11 9.48 25.84 10.61
CA SER A 11 10.79 25.44 11.15
C SER A 11 10.69 24.20 12.02
N ILE A 12 9.68 24.13 12.90
CA ILE A 12 9.39 22.95 13.73
C ILE A 12 9.07 21.75 12.83
N PHE A 13 8.25 21.96 11.80
CA PHE A 13 7.91 20.91 10.84
C PHE A 13 9.13 20.44 10.03
N ASN A 14 10.03 21.36 9.63
CA ASN A 14 11.29 21.03 8.97
C ASN A 14 12.26 20.27 9.89
N ILE A 15 12.31 20.59 11.18
CA ILE A 15 13.12 19.86 12.17
C ILE A 15 12.56 18.44 12.34
N ILE A 16 11.24 18.29 12.41
CA ILE A 16 10.55 17.01 12.46
C ILE A 16 10.83 16.18 11.19
N ILE A 17 10.75 16.79 10.01
CA ILE A 17 11.11 16.13 8.73
C ILE A 17 12.59 15.73 8.70
N ARG A 18 13.50 16.60 9.15
CA ARG A 18 14.94 16.27 9.23
C ARG A 18 15.22 15.13 10.18
N PHE A 19 14.50 15.06 11.30
CA PHE A 19 14.58 13.95 12.25
C PHE A 19 14.04 12.63 11.67
N PHE A 20 12.96 12.69 10.87
CA PHE A 20 12.42 11.53 10.16
C PHE A 20 13.34 11.01 9.05
N ASN A 21 14.07 11.91 8.37
CA ASN A 21 15.01 11.53 7.33
C ASN A 21 16.34 10.97 7.87
N SER A 22 16.74 11.32 9.10
CA SER A 22 18.07 10.95 9.64
C SER A 22 18.10 9.60 10.37
N SER A 23 16.96 9.06 10.79
CA SER A 23 16.90 7.85 11.62
C SER A 23 16.34 6.64 10.86
N ALA A 24 17.25 5.85 10.30
CA ALA A 24 16.94 4.61 9.60
C ALA A 24 15.98 3.68 10.40
N ARG A 25 16.20 3.60 11.72
CA ARG A 25 15.40 2.81 12.66
C ARG A 25 13.98 3.34 12.88
N PHE A 26 13.76 4.63 12.68
CA PHE A 26 12.42 5.21 12.80
C PHE A 26 11.59 4.86 11.56
N ASN A 27 12.17 4.99 10.36
CA ASN A 27 11.50 4.60 9.11
C ASN A 27 11.10 3.12 9.08
N SER A 28 11.93 2.24 9.64
CA SER A 28 11.56 0.83 9.83
C SER A 28 10.44 0.69 10.86
N SER A 29 10.47 1.42 11.99
CA SER A 29 9.42 1.35 13.02
C SER A 29 8.03 1.77 12.52
N LEU A 30 7.96 2.68 11.54
CA LEU A 30 6.70 3.10 10.93
C LEU A 30 5.95 1.96 10.25
N THR A 31 6.62 0.89 9.84
CA THR A 31 5.93 -0.29 9.29
C THR A 31 5.00 -0.97 10.26
N ALA A 32 5.28 -0.88 11.57
CA ALA A 32 4.35 -1.36 12.59
C ALA A 32 3.11 -0.45 12.72
N PHE A 33 3.24 0.84 12.42
CA PHE A 33 2.15 1.82 12.52
C PHE A 33 1.25 1.88 11.29
N VAL A 34 1.77 1.59 10.09
CA VAL A 34 0.98 1.60 8.84
C VAL A 34 -0.27 0.69 8.93
N PRO A 35 -0.19 -0.58 9.39
CA PRO A 35 -1.37 -1.42 9.61
C PRO A 35 -2.39 -0.81 10.58
N VAL A 36 -1.94 -0.10 11.62
CA VAL A 36 -2.83 0.54 12.61
C VAL A 36 -3.59 1.70 11.97
N VAL A 37 -2.91 2.56 11.22
CA VAL A 37 -3.56 3.66 10.49
C VAL A 37 -4.52 3.11 9.43
N LEU A 38 -4.11 2.05 8.72
CA LEU A 38 -4.97 1.36 7.76
C LEU A 38 -6.25 0.82 8.43
N TYR A 39 -6.14 0.24 9.62
CA TYR A 39 -7.30 -0.21 10.39
C TYR A 39 -8.29 0.93 10.64
N PHE A 40 -7.83 2.09 11.09
CA PHE A 40 -8.72 3.23 11.35
C PHE A 40 -9.39 3.75 10.07
N TYR A 41 -8.63 3.87 8.98
CA TYR A 41 -9.16 4.25 7.68
C TYR A 41 -10.27 3.28 7.24
N LEU A 42 -10.00 1.98 7.23
CA LEU A 42 -10.93 0.96 6.76
C LEU A 42 -12.11 0.74 7.70
N ALA A 43 -11.92 0.91 9.01
CA ALA A 43 -13.01 0.80 9.98
C ALA A 43 -14.03 1.92 9.75
N ASN A 44 -13.57 3.13 9.42
CA ASN A 44 -14.43 4.23 9.03
C ASN A 44 -15.07 4.02 7.66
N TYR A 45 -14.30 3.52 6.68
CA TYR A 45 -14.77 3.31 5.31
C TYR A 45 -15.84 2.22 5.21
N PHE A 46 -15.54 1.00 5.69
CA PHE A 46 -16.45 -0.14 5.59
C PHE A 46 -17.54 -0.17 6.66
N LYS A 47 -17.42 0.65 7.71
CA LYS A 47 -18.27 0.60 8.92
C LYS A 47 -18.32 -0.80 9.57
N ARG A 48 -17.30 -1.63 9.32
CA ARG A 48 -17.18 -3.00 9.83
C ARG A 48 -15.76 -3.24 10.32
N LYS A 49 -15.58 -3.19 11.64
CA LYS A 49 -14.26 -3.35 12.31
C LYS A 49 -13.55 -4.66 11.94
N LYS A 50 -14.30 -5.75 11.75
CA LYS A 50 -13.73 -7.06 11.37
C LYS A 50 -13.02 -7.01 10.01
N ILE A 51 -13.61 -6.35 9.01
CA ILE A 51 -13.00 -6.21 7.68
C ILE A 51 -11.71 -5.41 7.79
N ALA A 52 -11.75 -4.30 8.52
CA ALA A 52 -10.58 -3.46 8.75
C ALA A 52 -9.44 -4.23 9.44
N LEU A 53 -9.76 -5.04 10.45
CA LEU A 53 -8.78 -5.86 11.17
C LEU A 53 -8.15 -6.91 10.26
N ILE A 54 -8.96 -7.66 9.51
CA ILE A 54 -8.47 -8.67 8.56
C ILE A 54 -7.59 -8.02 7.48
N SER A 55 -8.02 -6.89 6.92
CA SER A 55 -7.28 -6.18 5.87
C SER A 55 -5.93 -5.67 6.37
N SER A 56 -5.89 -5.14 7.59
CA SER A 56 -4.67 -4.63 8.21
C SER A 56 -3.71 -5.76 8.58
N PHE A 57 -4.25 -6.89 9.02
CA PHE A 57 -3.47 -8.10 9.24
C PHE A 57 -2.86 -8.64 7.94
N ILE A 58 -3.67 -8.77 6.87
CA ILE A 58 -3.18 -9.19 5.55
C ILE A 58 -2.07 -8.25 5.07
N PHE A 59 -2.26 -6.93 5.18
CA PHE A 59 -1.24 -5.95 4.78
C PHE A 59 0.10 -6.18 5.49
N SER A 60 0.07 -6.48 6.79
CA SER A 60 1.28 -6.70 7.59
C SER A 60 2.06 -7.95 7.20
N LEU A 61 1.41 -8.92 6.55
CA LEU A 61 2.02 -10.18 6.13
C LEU A 61 2.56 -10.14 4.70
N LEU A 62 2.18 -9.15 3.89
CA LEU A 62 2.58 -9.12 2.48
C LEU A 62 4.12 -9.15 2.34
N PRO A 63 4.66 -9.91 1.37
CA PRO A 63 6.11 -10.08 1.20
C PRO A 63 6.86 -8.76 1.20
N GLN A 64 6.32 -7.80 0.46
CA GLN A 64 6.94 -6.50 0.30
C GLN A 64 6.79 -5.61 1.54
N THR A 65 5.71 -5.70 2.30
CA THR A 65 5.55 -4.97 3.57
C THR A 65 6.60 -5.44 4.57
N VAL A 66 6.83 -6.75 4.66
CA VAL A 66 7.86 -7.34 5.53
C VAL A 66 9.25 -6.91 5.06
N ALA A 67 9.53 -6.99 3.77
CA ALA A 67 10.82 -6.59 3.20
C ALA A 67 11.11 -5.11 3.50
N LEU A 68 10.15 -4.23 3.20
CA LEU A 68 10.24 -2.80 3.49
C LEU A 68 10.32 -2.48 4.98
N GLY A 69 9.78 -3.31 5.87
CA GLY A 69 9.90 -3.11 7.31
C GLY A 69 11.29 -3.41 7.86
N ARG A 70 12.05 -4.28 7.20
CA ARG A 70 13.45 -4.53 7.56
C ARG A 70 14.39 -3.46 7.05
N ILE A 71 14.19 -3.00 5.82
CA ILE A 71 15.04 -1.94 5.26
C ILE A 71 14.54 -0.58 5.72
N ALA A 72 15.44 0.36 5.98
CA ALA A 72 15.09 1.73 6.35
C ALA A 72 14.54 2.54 5.15
N SER A 73 13.49 2.02 4.50
CA SER A 73 12.95 2.60 3.29
C SER A 73 12.04 3.78 3.60
N PRO A 74 12.25 4.95 2.97
CA PRO A 74 11.36 6.10 3.09
C PRO A 74 9.96 5.84 2.50
N VAL A 75 9.78 4.75 1.74
CA VAL A 75 8.50 4.37 1.13
C VAL A 75 7.42 4.12 2.19
N ASN A 76 7.76 3.50 3.32
CA ASN A 76 6.78 3.25 4.38
C ASN A 76 6.24 4.54 4.99
N PHE A 77 7.10 5.55 5.11
CA PHE A 77 6.66 6.86 5.56
C PHE A 77 5.71 7.50 4.54
N GLN A 78 5.95 7.32 3.24
CA GLN A 78 5.02 7.78 2.22
C GLN A 78 3.67 7.05 2.27
N VAL A 79 3.66 5.74 2.47
CA VAL A 79 2.42 4.96 2.64
C VAL A 79 1.67 5.43 3.89
N PHE A 80 2.39 5.68 5.00
CA PHE A 80 1.81 6.25 6.22
C PHE A 80 1.17 7.62 5.99
N LEU A 81 1.89 8.56 5.37
CA LEU A 81 1.39 9.89 5.03
C LEU A 81 0.18 9.82 4.10
N PHE A 82 0.22 8.93 3.11
CA PHE A 82 -0.88 8.70 2.19
C PHE A 82 -2.14 8.20 2.91
N LEU A 83 -2.03 7.26 3.84
CA LEU A 83 -3.18 6.80 4.62
C LEU A 83 -3.73 7.90 5.54
N LEU A 84 -2.87 8.70 6.19
CA LEU A 84 -3.32 9.86 6.96
C LEU A 84 -4.06 10.88 6.09
N PHE A 85 -3.54 11.15 4.89
CA PHE A 85 -4.20 11.98 3.90
C PHE A 85 -5.58 11.44 3.56
N LEU A 86 -5.72 10.15 3.26
CA LEU A 86 -7.01 9.51 2.95
C LEU A 86 -7.99 9.60 4.13
N ILE A 87 -7.52 9.43 5.37
CA ILE A 87 -8.34 9.60 6.58
C ILE A 87 -8.87 11.03 6.65
N CYS A 88 -7.99 12.02 6.64
CA CYS A 88 -8.38 13.43 6.72
C CYS A 88 -9.32 13.82 5.56
N PHE A 89 -9.00 13.38 4.35
CA PHE A 89 -9.81 13.63 3.14
C PHE A 89 -11.22 13.05 3.28
N SER A 90 -11.38 11.89 3.94
CA SER A 90 -12.68 11.26 4.16
C SER A 90 -13.59 12.03 5.13
N TYR A 91 -13.03 12.78 6.07
CA TYR A 91 -13.80 13.55 7.07
C TYR A 91 -14.15 14.96 6.60
N ILE A 92 -13.30 15.58 5.78
CA ILE A 92 -13.53 16.94 5.30
C ILE A 92 -14.63 16.94 4.23
N ARG A 93 -15.67 17.76 4.40
CA ARG A 93 -16.75 17.91 3.39
C ARG A 93 -16.49 19.05 2.40
N LYS A 94 -15.83 20.12 2.84
CA LYS A 94 -15.65 21.36 2.08
C LYS A 94 -14.57 21.18 1.00
N ILE A 95 -14.93 21.39 -0.27
CA ILE A 95 -14.04 21.12 -1.41
C ILE A 95 -12.75 21.95 -1.39
N SER A 96 -12.83 23.23 -1.01
CA SER A 96 -11.66 24.11 -0.92
C SER A 96 -10.62 23.60 0.07
N VAL A 97 -11.08 23.05 1.21
CA VAL A 97 -10.20 22.46 2.23
C VAL A 97 -9.60 21.15 1.73
N ARG A 98 -10.34 20.34 0.97
CA ARG A 98 -9.80 19.11 0.34
C ARG A 98 -8.69 19.41 -0.66
N ILE A 99 -8.87 20.45 -1.48
CA ILE A 99 -7.86 20.90 -2.43
C ILE A 99 -6.61 21.37 -1.69
N GLY A 100 -6.78 22.19 -0.64
CA GLY A 100 -5.67 22.61 0.22
C GLY A 100 -4.94 21.43 0.88
N LEU A 101 -5.68 20.44 1.38
CA LEU A 101 -5.11 19.22 1.95
C LEU A 101 -4.33 18.40 0.93
N PHE A 102 -4.82 18.30 -0.31
CA PHE A 102 -4.13 17.60 -1.39
C PHE A 102 -2.78 18.26 -1.72
N PHE A 103 -2.75 19.59 -1.87
CA PHE A 103 -1.49 20.33 -2.09
C PHE A 103 -0.55 20.22 -0.89
N LEU A 104 -1.08 20.26 0.33
CA LEU A 104 -0.30 20.05 1.54
C LEU A 104 0.35 18.66 1.57
N TRP A 105 -0.42 17.61 1.30
CA TRP A 105 0.11 16.24 1.21
C TRP A 105 1.20 16.13 0.13
N PHE A 106 0.95 16.68 -1.05
CA PHE A 106 1.91 16.66 -2.16
C PHE A 106 3.23 17.36 -1.78
N TYR A 107 3.15 18.53 -1.13
CA TYR A 107 4.30 19.28 -0.65
C TYR A 107 5.09 18.52 0.42
N ILE A 108 4.41 17.95 1.42
CA ILE A 108 5.07 17.17 2.47
C ILE A 108 5.73 15.92 1.90
N SER A 109 5.04 15.22 0.98
CA SER A 109 5.57 14.05 0.31
C SER A 109 6.84 14.39 -0.49
N PHE A 110 6.87 15.53 -1.20
CA PHE A 110 8.07 16.00 -1.91
C PHE A 110 9.26 16.27 -0.98
N LEU A 111 9.02 16.90 0.18
CA LEU A 111 10.08 17.21 1.15
C LEU A 111 10.69 15.96 1.79
N THR A 112 9.91 14.89 1.90
CA THR A 112 10.25 13.70 2.68
C THR A 112 10.70 12.54 1.82
N PHE A 113 10.22 12.44 0.58
CA PHE A 113 10.68 11.46 -0.39
C PHE A 113 10.64 12.02 -1.81
N ARG A 114 11.84 12.29 -2.34
CA ARG A 114 12.03 12.77 -3.72
C ARG A 114 12.03 11.65 -4.76
N GLY A 115 11.94 10.39 -4.36
CA GLY A 115 12.03 9.27 -5.31
C GLY A 115 10.80 9.05 -6.19
N PHE A 116 9.71 9.82 -6.02
CA PHE A 116 8.59 9.76 -6.96
C PHE A 116 8.89 10.51 -8.25
N TRP A 117 8.59 9.88 -9.38
CA TRP A 117 9.01 10.41 -10.68
C TRP A 117 8.37 11.77 -11.00
N PHE A 118 7.12 11.97 -10.58
CA PHE A 118 6.33 13.18 -10.85
C PHE A 118 6.87 14.42 -10.14
N TYR A 119 7.92 14.30 -9.34
CA TYR A 119 8.67 15.43 -8.78
C TYR A 119 9.81 15.93 -9.66
N HIS A 120 10.33 15.09 -10.56
CA HIS A 120 11.59 15.35 -11.25
C HIS A 120 11.51 15.15 -12.76
N SER A 121 10.44 14.55 -13.26
CA SER A 121 10.34 14.21 -14.67
C SER A 121 8.90 14.31 -15.16
N TYR A 122 8.77 14.64 -16.43
CA TYR A 122 7.52 14.48 -17.16
C TYR A 122 7.37 13.03 -17.62
N PRO A 123 6.15 12.55 -17.92
CA PRO A 123 5.97 11.21 -18.48
C PRO A 123 6.70 11.12 -19.82
N GLN A 124 7.71 10.25 -19.92
CA GLN A 124 8.51 10.06 -21.13
C GLN A 124 8.21 8.75 -21.86
N ASN A 125 7.32 7.92 -21.31
CA ASN A 125 7.00 6.62 -21.88
C ASN A 125 6.17 6.78 -23.17
N SER A 126 6.58 6.10 -24.24
CA SER A 126 5.78 6.00 -25.46
C SER A 126 4.45 5.30 -25.20
N VAL A 127 3.44 5.51 -26.06
CA VAL A 127 2.13 4.86 -25.93
C VAL A 127 2.26 3.33 -25.86
N TYR A 128 3.15 2.75 -26.67
CA TYR A 128 3.45 1.31 -26.64
C TYR A 128 3.95 0.86 -25.25
N LYS A 129 4.94 1.57 -24.68
CA LYS A 129 5.49 1.26 -23.36
C LYS A 129 4.46 1.45 -22.24
N LEU A 130 3.58 2.45 -22.36
CA LEU A 130 2.48 2.63 -21.42
C LEU A 130 1.50 1.45 -21.44
N MET A 131 1.15 0.95 -22.63
CA MET A 131 0.30 -0.25 -22.77
C MET A 131 0.97 -1.48 -22.16
N GLU A 132 2.24 -1.72 -22.47
CA GLU A 132 3.04 -2.81 -21.90
C GLU A 132 3.05 -2.74 -20.36
N ASN A 133 3.33 -1.56 -19.81
CA ASN A 133 3.33 -1.33 -18.36
C ASN A 133 1.94 -1.58 -17.74
N ILE A 134 0.84 -1.21 -18.42
CA ILE A 134 -0.53 -1.49 -17.94
C ILE A 134 -0.78 -2.99 -17.89
N PHE A 135 -0.43 -3.72 -18.96
CA PHE A 135 -0.59 -5.17 -18.99
C PHE A 135 0.23 -5.85 -17.90
N ASN A 136 1.49 -5.44 -17.72
CA ASN A 136 2.35 -5.97 -16.66
C ASN A 136 1.78 -5.68 -15.27
N LEU A 137 1.36 -4.43 -15.01
CA LEU A 137 0.87 -4.00 -13.71
C LEU A 137 -0.46 -4.65 -13.30
N THR A 138 -1.32 -4.96 -14.28
CA THR A 138 -2.62 -5.61 -14.04
C THR A 138 -2.57 -7.13 -14.18
N SER A 139 -1.40 -7.70 -14.50
CA SER A 139 -1.25 -9.13 -14.72
C SER A 139 -1.38 -9.94 -13.42
N PHE A 140 -1.94 -11.16 -13.55
CA PHE A 140 -1.89 -12.16 -12.47
C PHE A 140 -0.45 -12.52 -12.12
N ASN A 141 0.46 -12.49 -13.10
CA ASN A 141 1.88 -12.76 -12.87
C ASN A 141 2.45 -11.80 -11.83
N LEU A 142 2.30 -10.49 -12.00
CA LEU A 142 2.79 -9.50 -11.03
C LEU A 142 2.08 -9.62 -9.67
N LEU A 143 0.76 -9.80 -9.70
CA LEU A 143 -0.03 -9.81 -8.47
C LEU A 143 0.23 -11.03 -7.59
N PHE A 144 0.49 -12.21 -8.16
CA PHE A 144 0.52 -13.47 -7.40
C PHE A 144 1.75 -14.35 -7.58
N PHE A 145 2.55 -14.16 -8.63
CA PHE A 145 3.66 -15.06 -8.96
C PHE A 145 5.02 -14.36 -8.91
N ASN A 146 5.26 -13.36 -9.76
CA ASN A 146 6.56 -12.73 -9.92
C ASN A 146 6.48 -11.21 -9.79
N ASN A 147 7.09 -10.65 -8.74
CA ASN A 147 7.09 -9.22 -8.53
C ASN A 147 8.35 -8.55 -9.11
N VAL A 148 8.25 -8.09 -10.37
CA VAL A 148 9.32 -7.32 -11.04
C VAL A 148 9.52 -5.91 -10.47
N THR A 149 8.65 -5.46 -9.55
CA THR A 149 8.72 -4.11 -8.95
C THR A 149 9.61 -4.05 -7.71
N TYR A 150 10.17 -5.20 -7.29
CA TYR A 150 11.19 -5.24 -6.25
C TYR A 150 12.42 -4.43 -6.67
N TYR A 151 12.73 -3.42 -5.87
CA TYR A 151 13.99 -2.70 -5.96
C TYR A 151 14.97 -3.29 -4.94
N TRP A 152 16.17 -3.62 -5.40
CA TRP A 152 17.33 -4.04 -4.59
C TRP A 152 17.05 -5.17 -3.58
N GLY A 153 17.44 -6.40 -3.95
CA GLY A 153 17.59 -7.51 -2.99
C GLY A 153 16.27 -8.03 -2.41
N GLY A 154 15.20 -8.05 -3.20
CA GLY A 154 13.94 -8.66 -2.80
C GLY A 154 13.65 -9.97 -3.53
N VAL A 155 12.77 -10.77 -2.94
CA VAL A 155 12.32 -12.07 -3.48
C VAL A 155 11.39 -11.84 -4.67
N ARG A 156 11.95 -11.80 -5.88
CA ARG A 156 11.19 -11.55 -7.13
C ARG A 156 10.26 -12.70 -7.48
N GLU A 157 10.50 -13.88 -6.91
CA GLU A 157 9.76 -15.13 -7.11
C GLU A 157 8.43 -15.17 -6.36
N ASN A 158 8.06 -14.09 -5.65
CA ASN A 158 6.76 -13.92 -5.04
C ASN A 158 6.03 -12.73 -5.64
N GLY A 159 4.72 -12.85 -5.84
CA GLY A 159 3.86 -11.74 -6.23
C GLY A 159 3.68 -10.68 -5.14
N ILE A 160 2.96 -9.61 -5.48
CA ILE A 160 2.54 -8.57 -4.50
C ILE A 160 1.68 -9.18 -3.38
N LEU A 161 0.80 -10.12 -3.74
CA LEU A 161 -0.03 -10.92 -2.87
C LEU A 161 0.42 -12.39 -2.95
N TYR A 162 0.25 -13.14 -1.87
CA TYR A 162 0.39 -14.59 -1.88
C TYR A 162 -0.71 -15.26 -2.71
N ILE A 163 -0.44 -16.43 -3.30
CA ILE A 163 -1.43 -17.12 -4.14
C ILE A 163 -2.62 -17.60 -3.31
N ALA A 164 -2.41 -17.94 -2.03
CA ALA A 164 -3.48 -18.26 -1.08
C ALA A 164 -4.54 -17.15 -0.97
N LEU A 165 -4.16 -15.89 -1.24
CA LEU A 165 -5.04 -14.74 -1.17
C LEU A 165 -5.87 -14.53 -2.43
N LEU A 166 -5.58 -15.23 -3.53
CA LEU A 166 -6.26 -15.08 -4.82
C LEU A 166 -7.78 -15.26 -4.71
N PRO A 167 -8.33 -16.32 -4.08
CA PRO A 167 -9.78 -16.48 -3.97
C PRO A 167 -10.44 -15.35 -3.19
N PHE A 168 -9.80 -14.89 -2.10
CA PHE A 168 -10.29 -13.77 -1.31
C PHE A 168 -10.25 -12.46 -2.09
N PHE A 169 -9.19 -12.21 -2.86
CA PHE A 169 -9.07 -11.03 -3.70
C PHE A 169 -10.19 -10.95 -4.75
N LEU A 170 -10.44 -12.05 -5.48
CA LEU A 170 -11.48 -12.11 -6.51
C LEU A 170 -12.90 -11.88 -5.93
N ILE A 171 -13.21 -12.53 -4.80
CA ILE A 171 -14.49 -12.34 -4.11
C ILE A 171 -14.62 -10.90 -3.58
N GLY A 172 -13.52 -10.33 -3.09
CA GLY A 172 -13.42 -8.95 -2.63
C GLY A 172 -13.78 -7.96 -3.74
N LEU A 173 -13.11 -8.09 -4.90
CA LEU A 173 -13.39 -7.27 -6.09
C LEU A 173 -14.86 -7.36 -6.51
N PHE A 174 -15.37 -8.58 -6.67
CA PHE A 174 -16.76 -8.81 -7.06
C PHE A 174 -17.74 -8.16 -6.07
N THR A 175 -17.47 -8.29 -4.78
CA THR A 175 -18.33 -7.72 -3.73
C THR A 175 -18.32 -6.19 -3.77
N LEU A 176 -17.15 -5.56 -3.90
CA LEU A 176 -17.03 -4.10 -3.93
C LEU A 176 -17.72 -3.48 -5.15
N ILE A 177 -17.59 -4.13 -6.31
CA ILE A 177 -18.28 -3.74 -7.55
C ILE A 177 -19.80 -3.85 -7.36
N ARG A 178 -20.27 -5.00 -6.84
CA ARG A 178 -21.69 -5.24 -6.60
C ARG A 178 -22.29 -4.26 -5.58
N SER A 179 -21.56 -3.92 -4.53
CA SER A 179 -22.01 -2.97 -3.50
C SER A 179 -21.81 -1.50 -3.89
N LYS A 180 -21.27 -1.20 -5.09
CA LYS A 180 -20.94 0.15 -5.58
C LYS A 180 -20.01 0.95 -4.65
N THR A 181 -19.29 0.28 -3.75
CA THR A 181 -18.28 0.89 -2.87
C THR A 181 -16.92 0.82 -3.57
N THR A 182 -16.80 1.49 -4.72
CA THR A 182 -15.67 1.35 -5.64
C THR A 182 -14.53 2.34 -5.37
N ASN A 183 -14.62 3.20 -4.34
CA ASN A 183 -13.57 4.19 -4.06
C ASN A 183 -12.19 3.57 -3.80
N ILE A 184 -12.13 2.38 -3.17
CA ILE A 184 -10.85 1.67 -2.99
C ILE A 184 -10.26 1.24 -4.34
N ILE A 185 -11.13 0.80 -5.26
CA ILE A 185 -10.73 0.40 -6.62
C ILE A 185 -10.26 1.62 -7.41
N SER A 186 -10.97 2.76 -7.31
CA SER A 186 -10.57 3.98 -8.02
C SER A 186 -9.26 4.55 -7.49
N VAL A 187 -9.04 4.55 -6.17
CA VAL A 187 -7.75 4.95 -5.58
C VAL A 187 -6.62 4.04 -6.08
N THR A 188 -6.85 2.72 -6.10
CA THR A 188 -5.88 1.75 -6.65
C THR A 188 -5.57 2.04 -8.12
N ALA A 189 -6.60 2.28 -8.93
CA ALA A 189 -6.45 2.57 -10.35
C ALA A 189 -5.66 3.87 -10.60
N VAL A 190 -5.91 4.93 -9.82
CA VAL A 190 -5.13 6.18 -9.92
C VAL A 190 -3.65 5.94 -9.62
N ILE A 191 -3.35 5.18 -8.56
CA ILE A 191 -1.95 4.84 -8.22
C ILE A 191 -1.32 4.01 -9.35
N PHE A 192 -2.07 3.08 -9.94
CA PHE A 192 -1.58 2.28 -11.06
C PHE A 192 -1.28 3.13 -12.29
N ILE A 193 -2.14 4.09 -12.62
CA ILE A 193 -1.89 5.05 -13.71
C ILE A 193 -0.60 5.84 -13.44
N LEU A 194 -0.45 6.39 -12.22
CA LEU A 194 0.77 7.10 -11.83
C LEU A 194 2.02 6.20 -11.92
N THR A 195 1.89 4.92 -11.57
CA THR A 195 2.98 3.94 -11.61
C THR A 195 3.40 3.63 -13.06
N VAL A 196 2.44 3.39 -13.95
CA VAL A 196 2.66 3.11 -15.39
C VAL A 196 3.34 4.27 -16.10
N MET A 197 2.98 5.50 -15.72
CA MET A 197 3.56 6.72 -16.29
C MET A 197 4.99 6.99 -15.80
N SER A 198 5.46 6.26 -14.77
CA SER A 198 6.81 6.40 -14.23
C SER A 198 7.87 6.00 -15.28
N PRO A 199 8.86 6.87 -15.56
CA PRO A 199 10.05 6.49 -16.34
C PRO A 199 10.84 5.36 -15.68
N SER A 200 10.74 5.24 -14.34
CA SER A 200 11.45 4.24 -13.53
C SER A 200 10.70 2.91 -13.39
N TYR A 201 9.56 2.73 -14.06
CA TYR A 201 8.87 1.44 -14.09
C TYR A 201 9.78 0.35 -14.70
N PRO A 202 9.86 -0.87 -14.12
CA PRO A 202 9.02 -1.44 -13.05
C PRO A 202 9.42 -1.09 -11.61
N GLU A 203 10.57 -0.47 -11.38
CA GLU A 203 11.11 -0.18 -10.03
C GLU A 203 10.50 1.07 -9.35
N SER A 204 9.43 1.60 -9.95
CA SER A 204 8.60 2.69 -9.46
C SER A 204 8.13 2.45 -8.02
N LYS A 205 8.29 3.46 -7.15
CA LYS A 205 7.93 3.38 -5.72
C LYS A 205 6.48 3.77 -5.44
N GLU A 206 5.79 4.25 -6.44
CA GLU A 206 4.39 4.68 -6.35
C GLU A 206 3.46 3.49 -6.11
N ILE A 207 3.77 2.31 -6.67
CA ILE A 207 2.96 1.09 -6.57
C ILE A 207 2.69 0.68 -5.12
N PHE A 208 3.61 0.96 -4.21
CA PHE A 208 3.51 0.58 -2.80
C PHE A 208 2.34 1.28 -2.09
N MET A 209 1.91 2.46 -2.56
CA MET A 209 0.73 3.13 -2.05
C MET A 209 -0.57 2.36 -2.37
N ALA A 210 -0.55 1.44 -3.34
CA ALA A 210 -1.70 0.62 -3.70
C ALA A 210 -1.88 -0.59 -2.77
N PHE A 211 -0.83 -1.07 -2.10
CA PHE A 211 -0.91 -2.29 -1.28
C PHE A 211 -1.93 -2.24 -0.14
N PRO A 212 -2.09 -1.13 0.60
CA PRO A 212 -3.16 -1.02 1.60
C PRO A 212 -4.56 -1.16 0.98
N MET A 213 -4.74 -0.77 -0.28
CA MET A 213 -6.00 -0.92 -0.99
C MET A 213 -6.19 -2.37 -1.47
N LEU A 214 -5.14 -3.00 -1.98
CA LEU A 214 -5.17 -4.43 -2.35
C LEU A 214 -5.49 -5.32 -1.14
N SER A 215 -4.88 -5.06 0.02
CA SER A 215 -5.20 -5.79 1.25
C SER A 215 -6.64 -5.53 1.73
N ALA A 216 -7.18 -4.33 1.51
CA ALA A 216 -8.57 -4.00 1.80
C ALA A 216 -9.56 -4.78 0.92
N VAL A 217 -9.25 -4.94 -0.36
CA VAL A 217 -10.02 -5.78 -1.29
C VAL A 217 -10.00 -7.23 -0.81
N THR A 218 -8.82 -7.78 -0.53
CA THR A 218 -8.66 -9.16 -0.07
C THR A 218 -9.36 -9.40 1.27
N GLY A 219 -9.21 -8.50 2.24
CA GLY A 219 -9.85 -8.62 3.55
C GLY A 219 -11.37 -8.55 3.49
N ARG A 220 -11.92 -7.78 2.55
CA ARG A 220 -13.37 -7.78 2.25
C ARG A 220 -13.84 -9.16 1.77
N GLY A 221 -13.12 -9.78 0.85
CA GLY A 221 -13.49 -11.10 0.32
C GLY A 221 -13.33 -12.23 1.33
N PHE A 222 -12.26 -12.21 2.15
CA PHE A 222 -12.10 -13.13 3.28
C PHE A 222 -13.33 -13.05 4.21
N TYR A 223 -13.72 -11.83 4.60
CA TYR A 223 -14.84 -11.62 5.50
C TYR A 223 -16.15 -12.17 4.93
N GLU A 224 -16.42 -11.92 3.64
CA GLU A 224 -17.64 -12.41 2.98
C GLU A 224 -17.68 -13.93 2.92
N LEU A 225 -16.55 -14.59 2.59
CA LEU A 225 -16.52 -16.04 2.50
C LEU A 225 -16.68 -16.69 3.89
N TRP A 226 -16.05 -16.12 4.92
CA TRP A 226 -16.18 -16.57 6.31
C TRP A 226 -17.59 -16.34 6.88
N HIS A 227 -18.21 -15.20 6.58
CA HIS A 227 -19.49 -14.81 7.18
C HIS A 227 -20.71 -15.58 6.63
N ARG A 228 -20.60 -16.17 5.43
CA ARG A 228 -21.67 -17.01 4.84
C ARG A 228 -22.03 -18.27 5.63
N ASN A 229 -21.32 -18.56 6.72
CA ASN A 229 -21.64 -19.58 7.72
C ASN A 229 -21.85 -21.02 7.20
N ASN A 230 -21.28 -21.36 6.04
CA ASN A 230 -21.30 -22.71 5.49
C ASN A 230 -20.03 -23.48 5.91
N LEU A 231 -20.17 -24.74 6.34
CA LEU A 231 -19.05 -25.62 6.69
C LEU A 231 -18.02 -25.72 5.56
N LEU A 232 -18.48 -25.88 4.30
CA LEU A 232 -17.57 -25.96 3.15
C LEU A 232 -16.73 -24.69 2.99
N ASN A 233 -17.35 -23.51 3.16
CA ASN A 233 -16.62 -22.25 3.09
C ASN A 233 -15.62 -22.11 4.24
N ARG A 234 -15.96 -22.58 5.44
CA ARG A 234 -15.04 -22.57 6.60
C ARG A 234 -13.85 -23.50 6.38
N LEU A 235 -14.08 -24.72 5.90
CA LEU A 235 -13.03 -25.67 5.56
C LEU A 235 -12.12 -25.12 4.46
N PHE A 236 -12.72 -24.56 3.40
CA PHE A 236 -11.98 -23.91 2.31
C PHE A 236 -11.16 -22.72 2.81
N THR A 237 -11.74 -21.86 3.66
CA THR A 237 -11.00 -20.75 4.29
C THR A 237 -9.84 -21.27 5.14
N GLY A 238 -10.08 -22.30 5.96
CA GLY A 238 -9.07 -22.92 6.81
C GLY A 238 -7.92 -23.48 6.00
N PHE A 239 -8.22 -24.17 4.89
CA PHE A 239 -7.22 -24.66 3.94
C PHE A 239 -6.38 -23.53 3.34
N LEU A 240 -7.02 -22.42 2.89
CA LEU A 240 -6.30 -21.26 2.37
C LEU A 240 -5.45 -20.56 3.45
N ILE A 241 -5.89 -20.53 4.72
CA ILE A 241 -5.09 -19.99 5.83
C ILE A 241 -3.85 -20.86 6.06
N LEU A 242 -3.98 -22.19 6.04
CA LEU A 242 -2.83 -23.09 6.16
C LEU A 242 -1.85 -22.89 5.00
N PHE A 243 -2.35 -22.73 3.78
CA PHE A 243 -1.51 -22.43 2.62
C PHE A 243 -0.82 -21.06 2.73
N LEU A 244 -1.53 -20.04 3.22
CA LEU A 244 -0.95 -18.73 3.49
C LEU A 244 0.17 -18.79 4.54
N ILE A 245 -0.01 -19.58 5.61
CA ILE A 245 1.03 -19.79 6.64
C ILE A 245 2.26 -20.45 6.00
N TYR A 246 2.05 -21.46 5.16
CA TYR A 246 3.13 -22.12 4.42
C TYR A 246 3.89 -21.15 3.50
N GLU A 247 3.19 -20.41 2.64
CA GLU A 247 3.81 -19.43 1.73
C GLU A 247 4.56 -18.32 2.50
N THR A 248 3.98 -17.85 3.60
CA THR A 248 4.63 -16.84 4.46
C THR A 248 5.90 -17.42 5.10
N ALA A 249 5.85 -18.65 5.61
CA ALA A 249 7.02 -19.31 6.19
C ALA A 249 8.13 -19.53 5.14
N GLN A 250 7.77 -19.94 3.93
CA GLN A 250 8.70 -20.11 2.82
C GLN A 250 9.34 -18.77 2.42
N PHE A 251 8.54 -17.71 2.29
CA PHE A 251 9.04 -16.37 2.01
C PHE A 251 10.01 -15.91 3.10
N LEU A 252 9.65 -16.02 4.38
CA LEU A 252 10.52 -15.60 5.47
C LEU A 252 11.81 -16.41 5.48
N HIS A 253 11.74 -17.73 5.36
CA HIS A 253 12.92 -18.59 5.30
C HIS A 253 13.86 -18.15 4.17
N TYR A 254 13.34 -18.02 2.95
CA TYR A 254 14.15 -17.61 1.80
C TYR A 254 14.71 -16.20 1.97
N TYR A 255 13.87 -15.24 2.38
CA TYR A 255 14.25 -13.84 2.51
C TYR A 255 15.31 -13.60 3.59
N PHE A 256 15.15 -14.20 4.77
CA PHE A 256 16.12 -14.02 5.86
C PHE A 256 17.46 -14.71 5.59
N ILE A 257 17.48 -15.79 4.81
CA ILE A 257 18.71 -16.50 4.45
C ILE A 257 19.48 -15.76 3.35
N HIS A 258 18.80 -15.35 2.28
CA HIS A 258 19.46 -14.79 1.09
C HIS A 258 19.65 -13.26 1.16
N PHE A 259 18.95 -12.59 2.07
CA PHE A 259 19.05 -11.15 2.27
C PHE A 259 19.27 -10.81 3.76
N PRO A 260 20.41 -11.19 4.36
CA PRO A 260 20.75 -10.82 5.73
C PRO A 260 20.90 -9.29 5.87
N LEU A 261 20.62 -8.76 7.06
CA LEU A 261 20.88 -7.35 7.37
C LEU A 261 22.35 -7.31 7.81
N GLU A 262 23.20 -6.67 7.02
CA GLU A 262 24.55 -6.27 7.45
C GLU A 262 24.48 -5.03 8.34
#